data_AF-A0AAD0XF88-F1
#
_entry.id   AF-A0AAD0XF88-F1
#
_cell.length_a   1.000
_cell.length_b   1.000
_cell.length_c   1.000
_cell.angle_alpha   90.00
_cell.angle_beta   90.00
_cell.angle_gamma   90.00
#
_symmetry.space_group_name_H-M   'P 1'
#
loop_
_entity.id
_entity.type
_entity.pdbx_description
1 polymer ?
#
loop_
_entity_poly.entity_id
_entity_poly.type
_entity_poly.pdbx_seq_one_letter_code
_entity_poly.pdbx_strand_id
1 'polypeptide(L)'
;MMTLTTVSERITDSKARVYWRVGTKNKGIINLNLRSPSEDSALIGELIAIQFLLFDKKIFDRAPGGGGGYKLIVSKGAIKKLALGKSTKKFAVQYSSFLLSRMKGVTIEVSQKLEFMANKEDFLPLLIDEGKDIRTQEYAEIITPAMGAVRVTQHAVEQYEERISSGCPKKPWASLTKRLMHPELRIQPLDAKILAHKERRYGRSDNVEAWSHPTSTFTYLVVIDDKGNRVLVTVFERYIQPQN
;
A
#
# COMPACT_ATOMS: atom_id res chain seq x y z
N MET A 1 -5.36 5.34 20.36
CA MET A 1 -4.53 4.62 19.36
C MET A 1 -5.28 3.37 18.94
N MET A 2 -5.47 3.13 17.64
CA MET A 2 -6.20 1.97 17.12
C MET A 2 -5.26 0.77 16.99
N THR A 3 -5.58 -0.35 17.65
CA THR A 3 -4.68 -1.51 17.72
C THR A 3 -5.31 -2.73 17.07
N LEU A 4 -4.61 -3.31 16.09
CA LEU A 4 -4.87 -4.63 15.54
C LEU A 4 -3.85 -5.61 16.11
N THR A 5 -4.32 -6.72 16.69
CA THR A 5 -3.48 -7.84 17.10
C THR A 5 -3.73 -9.02 16.18
N THR A 6 -2.67 -9.61 15.63
CA THR A 6 -2.71 -10.81 14.81
C THR A 6 -1.77 -11.87 15.36
N VAL A 7 -2.18 -13.14 15.26
CA VAL A 7 -1.33 -14.29 15.54
C VAL A 7 -1.51 -15.32 14.44
N SER A 8 -0.43 -15.80 13.84
CA SER A 8 -0.50 -16.75 12.74
C SER A 8 0.19 -18.09 13.02
N GLU A 9 -0.42 -19.15 12.51
CA GLU A 9 0.08 -20.51 12.51
C GLU A 9 0.18 -21.07 11.09
N ARG A 10 1.24 -21.84 10.83
CA ARG A 10 1.41 -22.60 9.57
C ARG A 10 0.53 -23.83 9.69
N ILE A 11 -0.35 -24.05 8.71
CA ILE A 11 -1.13 -25.29 8.59
C ILE A 11 -0.40 -26.23 7.63
N THR A 12 -0.03 -25.72 6.45
CA THR A 12 0.85 -26.37 5.47
C THR A 12 1.69 -25.30 4.76
N ASP A 13 2.52 -25.67 3.80
CA ASP A 13 3.23 -24.68 2.97
C ASP A 13 2.29 -23.84 2.10
N SER A 14 1.12 -24.37 1.76
CA SER A 14 0.10 -23.67 0.98
C SER A 14 -1.02 -23.08 1.84
N LYS A 15 -1.00 -23.27 3.17
CA LYS A 15 -2.09 -22.82 4.04
C LYS A 15 -1.59 -22.22 5.34
N ALA A 16 -2.17 -21.08 5.70
CA ALA A 16 -1.95 -20.42 6.97
C ALA A 16 -3.28 -20.13 7.67
N ARG A 17 -3.22 -19.99 8.99
CA ARG A 17 -4.35 -19.49 9.78
C ARG A 17 -3.91 -18.28 10.57
N VAL A 18 -4.76 -17.26 10.62
CA VAL A 18 -4.52 -16.01 11.33
C VAL A 18 -5.69 -15.71 12.25
N TYR A 19 -5.41 -15.66 13.55
CA TYR A 19 -6.31 -15.12 14.55
C TYR A 19 -6.12 -13.61 14.60
N TRP A 20 -7.19 -12.86 14.70
CA TRP A 20 -7.11 -11.41 14.77
C TRP A 20 -8.12 -10.83 15.76
N ARG A 21 -7.78 -9.67 16.33
CA ARG A 21 -8.69 -8.87 17.15
C ARG A 21 -8.39 -7.39 17.13
N VAL A 22 -9.44 -6.61 17.40
CA VAL A 22 -9.43 -5.20 17.76
C VAL A 22 -10.23 -5.07 19.07
N GLY A 23 -9.53 -4.71 20.14
CA GLY A 23 -10.10 -4.79 21.50
C GLY A 23 -10.40 -6.24 21.88
N THR A 24 -11.52 -6.47 22.58
CA THR A 24 -11.94 -7.79 23.07
C THR A 24 -13.15 -8.36 22.34
N LYS A 25 -13.95 -7.51 21.68
CA LYS A 25 -15.22 -7.90 21.03
C LYS A 25 -15.07 -8.15 19.53
N ASN A 26 -14.33 -7.29 18.82
CA ASN A 26 -14.17 -7.42 17.37
C ASN A 26 -12.99 -8.34 17.07
N LYS A 27 -13.25 -9.61 16.74
CA LYS A 27 -12.24 -10.64 16.56
C LYS A 27 -12.70 -11.70 15.57
N GLY A 28 -11.78 -12.52 15.09
CA GLY A 28 -12.11 -13.63 14.21
C GLY A 28 -10.91 -14.47 13.80
N ILE A 29 -11.18 -15.41 12.89
CA ILE A 29 -10.20 -16.31 12.32
C ILE A 29 -10.23 -16.15 10.80
N ILE A 30 -9.05 -16.10 10.20
CA ILE A 30 -8.86 -16.12 8.76
C ILE A 30 -8.08 -17.38 8.40
N ASN A 31 -8.61 -18.18 7.49
CA ASN A 31 -7.89 -19.26 6.83
C ASN A 31 -7.45 -18.79 5.45
N LEU A 32 -6.17 -18.98 5.16
CA LEU A 32 -5.50 -18.46 3.99
C LEU A 32 -4.99 -19.59 3.12
N ASN A 33 -5.35 -19.55 1.84
CA ASN A 33 -4.72 -20.39 0.82
C ASN A 33 -3.69 -19.57 0.04
N LEU A 34 -2.44 -20.01 0.08
CA LEU A 34 -1.35 -19.44 -0.70
C LEU A 34 -1.32 -20.09 -2.08
N ARG A 35 -1.16 -19.25 -3.10
CA ARG A 35 -0.99 -19.69 -4.49
C ARG A 35 0.35 -20.39 -4.66
N SER A 36 1.39 -19.89 -3.99
CA SER A 36 2.73 -20.44 -4.02
C SER A 36 3.10 -21.02 -2.64
N PRO A 37 3.33 -22.34 -2.52
CA PRO A 37 3.75 -22.94 -1.27
C PRO A 37 5.04 -22.31 -0.72
N SER A 38 5.12 -22.13 0.59
CA SER A 38 6.28 -21.60 1.30
C SER A 38 6.37 -22.12 2.72
N GLU A 39 7.58 -22.46 3.17
CA GLU A 39 7.86 -22.81 4.57
C GLU A 39 7.50 -21.65 5.53
N ASP A 40 7.51 -20.42 5.03
CA ASP A 40 7.12 -19.20 5.73
C ASP A 40 5.63 -18.85 5.54
N SER A 41 4.77 -19.83 5.26
CA SER A 41 3.34 -19.60 4.98
C SER A 41 2.64 -18.81 6.09
N ALA A 42 2.99 -19.03 7.37
CA ALA A 42 2.45 -18.26 8.49
C ALA A 42 2.82 -16.77 8.45
N LEU A 43 4.05 -16.43 8.02
CA LEU A 43 4.49 -15.04 7.87
C LEU A 43 3.75 -14.36 6.72
N ILE A 44 3.72 -15.02 5.56
CA ILE A 44 3.01 -14.53 4.38
C ILE A 44 1.54 -14.34 4.72
N GLY A 45 0.92 -15.34 5.35
CA GLY A 45 -0.46 -15.31 5.73
C GLY A 45 -0.78 -14.18 6.72
N GLU A 46 0.08 -13.92 7.70
CA GLU A 46 -0.12 -12.81 8.62
C GLU A 46 -0.07 -11.44 7.91
N LEU A 47 0.87 -11.24 6.98
CA LEU A 47 0.96 -10.02 6.19
C LEU A 47 -0.29 -9.79 5.33
N ILE A 48 -0.72 -10.84 4.62
CA ILE A 48 -1.92 -10.85 3.78
C ILE A 48 -3.15 -10.54 4.66
N ALA A 49 -3.33 -11.24 5.78
CA ALA A 49 -4.45 -11.00 6.68
C ALA A 49 -4.49 -9.56 7.21
N ILE A 50 -3.34 -8.99 7.62
CA ILE A 50 -3.28 -7.58 8.06
C ILE A 50 -3.75 -6.65 6.94
N GLN A 51 -3.26 -6.84 5.72
CA GLN A 51 -3.64 -6.00 4.57
C GLN A 51 -5.16 -6.05 4.32
N PHE A 52 -5.73 -7.26 4.24
CA PHE A 52 -7.17 -7.45 4.05
C PHE A 52 -7.99 -6.80 5.15
N LEU A 53 -7.61 -7.02 6.41
CA LEU A 53 -8.30 -6.49 7.56
C LEU A 53 -8.34 -4.96 7.57
N LEU A 54 -7.24 -4.32 7.19
CA LEU A 54 -7.12 -2.87 7.19
C LEU A 54 -7.82 -2.20 6.01
N PHE A 55 -7.72 -2.75 4.81
CA PHE A 55 -8.11 -2.03 3.58
C PHE A 55 -9.40 -2.53 2.95
N ASP A 56 -9.67 -3.83 3.03
CA ASP A 56 -10.83 -4.46 2.41
C ASP A 56 -11.97 -4.61 3.42
N LYS A 57 -11.71 -5.32 4.53
CA LYS A 57 -12.68 -5.47 5.62
C LYS A 57 -12.86 -4.18 6.43
N LYS A 58 -11.87 -3.29 6.43
CA LYS A 58 -11.87 -1.99 7.12
C LYS A 58 -12.33 -2.12 8.57
N ILE A 59 -11.68 -2.99 9.35
CA ILE A 59 -12.07 -3.32 10.74
C ILE A 59 -12.09 -2.14 11.73
N PHE A 60 -11.57 -0.97 11.32
CA PHE A 60 -11.64 0.29 12.07
C PHE A 60 -12.72 1.24 11.51
N ASP A 61 -13.71 0.71 10.80
CA ASP A 61 -14.76 1.42 10.04
C ASP A 61 -14.24 2.35 8.93
N ARG A 62 -12.95 2.24 8.62
CA ARG A 62 -12.26 2.98 7.56
C ARG A 62 -10.95 2.31 7.17
N ALA A 63 -10.52 2.56 5.94
CA ALA A 63 -9.17 2.25 5.51
C ALA A 63 -8.18 3.29 6.09
N PRO A 64 -7.04 2.88 6.66
CA PRO A 64 -6.01 3.82 7.09
C PRO A 64 -5.47 4.68 5.93
N GLY A 65 -5.28 5.98 6.20
CA GLY A 65 -4.61 6.92 5.30
C GLY A 65 -3.13 7.15 5.62
N GLY A 66 -2.60 6.48 6.65
CA GLY A 66 -1.24 6.62 7.18
C GLY A 66 -1.08 5.76 8.44
N GLY A 67 0.15 5.34 8.77
CA GLY A 67 0.41 4.48 9.93
C GLY A 67 0.32 5.18 11.29
N GLY A 68 0.48 6.50 11.31
CA GLY A 68 0.41 7.29 12.54
C GLY A 68 -0.95 7.17 13.24
N GLY A 69 -0.92 6.83 14.53
CA GLY A 69 -2.10 6.59 15.36
C GLY A 69 -2.62 5.14 15.35
N TYR A 70 -1.97 4.27 14.59
CA TYR A 70 -2.22 2.82 14.56
C TYR A 70 -1.08 2.05 15.21
N LYS A 71 -1.43 0.89 15.77
CA LYS A 71 -0.49 -0.10 16.31
C LYS A 71 -0.83 -1.48 15.78
N LEU A 72 0.19 -2.19 15.32
CA LEU A 72 0.11 -3.61 14.95
C LEU A 72 0.85 -4.42 16.00
N ILE A 73 0.16 -5.37 16.61
CA ILE A 73 0.78 -6.40 17.45
C ILE A 73 0.76 -7.68 16.62
N VAL A 74 1.92 -8.17 16.22
CA VAL A 74 2.06 -9.27 15.26
C VAL A 74 2.83 -10.44 15.86
N SER A 75 2.60 -11.65 15.39
CA SER A 75 3.28 -12.84 15.92
C SER A 75 4.65 -13.10 15.32
N LYS A 76 4.88 -12.71 14.06
CA LYS A 76 6.17 -12.89 13.39
C LYS A 76 7.03 -11.62 13.46
N GLY A 77 8.17 -11.71 14.13
CA GLY A 77 9.14 -10.60 14.23
C GLY A 77 9.70 -10.14 12.87
N ALA A 78 9.66 -11.00 11.84
CA ALA A 78 10.04 -10.63 10.48
C ALA A 78 9.17 -9.50 9.91
N ILE A 79 7.90 -9.36 10.32
CA ILE A 79 7.01 -8.28 9.89
C ILE A 79 7.56 -6.92 10.33
N LYS A 80 8.03 -6.82 11.58
CA LYS A 80 8.69 -5.61 12.08
C LYS A 80 9.95 -5.28 11.27
N LYS A 81 10.74 -6.29 10.90
CA LYS A 81 11.94 -6.09 10.06
C LYS A 81 11.58 -5.66 8.62
N LEU A 82 10.50 -6.21 8.05
CA LEU A 82 10.00 -5.85 6.73
C LEU A 82 9.51 -4.39 6.69
N ALA A 83 8.76 -3.96 7.70
CA ALA A 83 8.31 -2.57 7.84
C ALA A 83 9.45 -1.55 8.00
N LEU A 84 10.65 -2.01 8.37
CA LEU A 84 11.86 -1.18 8.46
C LEU A 84 12.76 -1.28 7.23
N GLY A 85 12.40 -2.10 6.23
CA GLY A 85 13.25 -2.38 5.07
C GLY A 85 14.52 -3.18 5.40
N LYS A 86 14.58 -3.84 6.57
CA LYS A 86 15.78 -4.54 7.10
C LYS A 86 15.63 -6.07 7.14
N SER A 87 14.61 -6.62 6.48
CA SER A 87 14.37 -8.06 6.47
C SER A 87 15.25 -8.78 5.44
N THR A 88 15.77 -9.95 5.78
CA THR A 88 16.44 -10.84 4.84
C THR A 88 15.46 -11.66 3.99
N LYS A 89 14.18 -11.72 4.38
CA LYS A 89 13.12 -12.45 3.66
C LYS A 89 12.59 -11.64 2.48
N LYS A 90 13.42 -11.51 1.42
CA LYS A 90 13.10 -10.71 0.22
C LYS A 90 11.80 -11.13 -0.46
N PHE A 91 11.49 -12.42 -0.50
CA PHE A 91 10.23 -12.93 -1.08
C PHE A 91 8.97 -12.37 -0.40
N ALA A 92 9.08 -11.92 0.86
CA ALA A 92 7.97 -11.40 1.64
C ALA A 92 7.74 -9.89 1.46
N VAL A 93 8.62 -9.20 0.74
CA VAL A 93 8.52 -7.75 0.49
C VAL A 93 7.22 -7.42 -0.25
N GLN A 94 6.84 -8.23 -1.24
CA GLN A 94 5.60 -8.03 -2.01
C GLN A 94 4.32 -8.03 -1.14
N TYR A 95 4.31 -8.74 -0.01
CA TYR A 95 3.17 -8.77 0.92
C TYR A 95 3.24 -7.69 2.00
N SER A 96 4.35 -6.95 2.10
CA SER A 96 4.59 -5.95 3.14
C SER A 96 4.75 -4.52 2.60
N SER A 97 4.58 -4.31 1.29
CA SER A 97 4.65 -3.00 0.63
C SER A 97 3.73 -1.95 1.29
N PHE A 98 2.55 -2.38 1.80
CA PHE A 98 1.62 -1.50 2.49
C PHE A 98 2.19 -0.94 3.81
N LEU A 99 3.12 -1.64 4.47
CA LEU A 99 3.79 -1.18 5.71
C LEU A 99 4.75 -0.03 5.44
N LEU A 100 5.39 -0.03 4.28
CA LEU A 100 6.32 1.01 3.85
C LEU A 100 5.60 2.21 3.22
N SER A 101 4.39 2.01 2.69
CA SER A 101 3.57 3.04 2.03
C SER A 101 2.40 3.50 2.90
N ARG A 102 1.21 2.90 2.76
CA ARG A 102 -0.04 3.35 3.41
C ARG A 102 -0.01 3.30 4.94
N MET A 103 0.82 2.44 5.51
CA MET A 103 1.02 2.30 6.95
C MET A 103 2.41 2.79 7.41
N LYS A 104 3.09 3.63 6.62
CA LYS A 104 4.35 4.26 7.04
C LYS A 104 4.17 4.94 8.40
N GLY A 105 5.09 4.68 9.32
CA GLY A 105 5.06 5.20 10.69
C GLY A 105 4.15 4.45 11.67
N VAL A 106 3.62 3.28 11.30
CA VAL A 106 2.86 2.43 12.23
C VAL A 106 3.74 1.88 13.35
N THR A 107 3.24 1.85 14.57
CA THR A 107 3.93 1.20 15.69
C THR A 107 3.77 -0.32 15.58
N ILE A 108 4.88 -1.07 15.56
CA ILE A 108 4.86 -2.54 15.50
C ILE A 108 5.51 -3.15 16.73
N GLU A 109 4.74 -3.99 17.42
CA GLU A 109 5.16 -4.84 18.53
C GLU A 109 4.98 -6.31 18.17
N VAL A 110 5.78 -7.17 18.80
CA VAL A 110 5.74 -8.61 18.56
C VAL A 110 5.16 -9.31 19.79
N SER A 111 4.11 -10.10 19.60
CA SER A 111 3.51 -10.92 20.66
C SER A 111 2.85 -12.16 20.07
N GLN A 112 3.02 -13.30 20.73
CA GLN A 112 2.40 -14.57 20.36
C GLN A 112 1.26 -14.96 21.31
N LYS A 113 0.85 -14.07 22.20
CA LYS A 113 -0.21 -14.33 23.17
C LYS A 113 -1.56 -14.50 22.47
N LEU A 114 -2.25 -15.58 22.79
CA LEU A 114 -3.59 -15.88 22.28
C LEU A 114 -4.72 -15.34 23.16
N GLU A 115 -4.39 -14.60 24.23
CA GLU A 115 -5.37 -13.99 25.13
C GLU A 115 -6.39 -13.13 24.34
N PHE A 116 -7.68 -13.40 24.60
CA PHE A 116 -8.83 -12.74 23.98
C PHE A 116 -8.96 -12.93 22.46
N MET A 117 -8.19 -13.83 21.85
CA MET A 117 -8.37 -14.19 20.45
C MET A 117 -9.69 -14.94 20.22
N ALA A 118 -10.07 -15.08 18.96
CA ALA A 118 -11.14 -15.98 18.58
C ALA A 118 -10.68 -17.44 18.79
N ASN A 119 -11.57 -18.29 19.31
CA ASN A 119 -11.35 -19.73 19.37
C ASN A 119 -12.00 -20.40 18.14
N LYS A 120 -11.58 -21.63 17.85
CA LYS A 120 -12.04 -22.37 16.65
C LYS A 120 -13.48 -22.87 16.79
N GLU A 121 -13.97 -22.99 18.01
CA GLU A 121 -15.30 -23.50 18.34
C GLU A 121 -16.38 -22.43 18.15
N ASP A 122 -16.12 -21.17 18.52
CA ASP A 122 -17.13 -20.10 18.46
C ASP A 122 -17.05 -19.26 17.18
N PHE A 123 -15.99 -19.39 16.38
CA PHE A 123 -15.77 -18.55 15.20
C PHE A 123 -15.53 -19.37 13.94
N LEU A 124 -16.45 -19.25 12.98
CA LEU A 124 -16.25 -19.76 11.64
C LEU A 124 -15.12 -18.97 10.94
N PRO A 125 -14.06 -19.64 10.44
CA PRO A 125 -12.99 -18.96 9.73
C PRO A 125 -13.47 -18.34 8.42
N LEU A 126 -13.09 -17.09 8.19
CA LEU A 126 -13.19 -16.49 6.86
C LEU A 126 -12.09 -17.07 5.97
N LEU A 127 -12.48 -17.58 4.80
CA LEU A 127 -11.54 -18.08 3.79
C LEU A 127 -11.15 -16.95 2.84
N ILE A 128 -9.85 -16.79 2.60
CA ILE A 128 -9.31 -15.87 1.60
C ILE A 128 -8.20 -16.56 0.78
N ASP A 129 -8.11 -16.21 -0.50
CA ASP A 129 -7.15 -16.76 -1.46
C ASP A 129 -6.13 -15.69 -1.89
N GLU A 130 -4.84 -16.04 -1.85
CA GLU A 130 -3.76 -15.19 -2.32
C GLU A 130 -3.95 -14.81 -3.81
N GLY A 131 -3.85 -13.51 -4.11
CA GLY A 131 -3.93 -12.98 -5.47
C GLY A 131 -5.36 -12.77 -6.01
N LYS A 132 -6.38 -13.36 -5.38
CA LYS A 132 -7.80 -13.09 -5.69
C LYS A 132 -8.36 -12.00 -4.78
N ASP A 133 -8.17 -12.16 -3.48
CA ASP A 133 -8.76 -11.25 -2.48
C ASP A 133 -7.78 -10.14 -2.05
N ILE A 134 -6.48 -10.31 -2.31
CA ILE A 134 -5.44 -9.33 -1.99
C ILE A 134 -4.52 -9.10 -3.17
N ARG A 135 -4.37 -7.83 -3.54
CA ARG A 135 -3.37 -7.37 -4.51
C ARG A 135 -2.01 -7.29 -3.82
N THR A 136 -1.17 -8.28 -4.06
CA THR A 136 0.23 -8.42 -3.61
C THR A 136 1.19 -7.46 -4.32
N GLN A 137 0.69 -6.27 -4.68
CA GLN A 137 1.37 -5.39 -5.61
C GLN A 137 2.09 -4.25 -4.86
N GLU A 138 3.24 -3.83 -5.39
CA GLU A 138 4.04 -2.70 -4.91
C GLU A 138 3.35 -1.33 -5.12
N TYR A 139 2.07 -1.37 -5.49
CA TYR A 139 1.22 -0.22 -5.73
C TYR A 139 -0.14 -0.42 -5.09
N ALA A 140 -0.75 0.68 -4.64
CA ALA A 140 -2.16 0.68 -4.30
C ALA A 140 -2.97 1.33 -5.42
N GLU A 141 -4.06 0.69 -5.81
CA GLU A 141 -4.99 1.21 -6.82
C GLU A 141 -5.99 2.18 -6.18
N ILE A 142 -6.18 3.34 -6.80
CA ILE A 142 -7.21 4.32 -6.44
C ILE A 142 -8.05 4.64 -7.68
N ILE A 143 -9.35 4.86 -7.48
CA ILE A 143 -10.24 5.33 -8.55
C ILE A 143 -10.36 6.84 -8.42
N THR A 144 -9.81 7.55 -9.40
CA THR A 144 -9.82 9.02 -9.44
C THR A 144 -10.91 9.54 -10.38
N PRO A 145 -11.50 10.72 -10.11
CA PRO A 145 -12.56 11.25 -10.98
C PRO A 145 -12.07 11.61 -12.39
N ALA A 146 -10.81 12.05 -12.52
CA ALA A 146 -10.25 12.52 -13.79
C ALA A 146 -9.53 11.43 -14.60
N MET A 147 -8.77 10.54 -13.95
CA MET A 147 -7.91 9.56 -14.62
C MET A 147 -8.50 8.14 -14.62
N GLY A 148 -9.59 7.91 -13.89
CA GLY A 148 -10.09 6.58 -13.61
C GLY A 148 -9.17 5.82 -12.64
N ALA A 149 -9.05 4.51 -12.83
CA ALA A 149 -8.19 3.65 -11.99
C ALA A 149 -6.70 3.96 -12.21
N VAL A 150 -5.99 4.28 -11.12
CA VAL A 150 -4.56 4.61 -11.11
C VAL A 150 -3.86 3.79 -10.03
N ARG A 151 -2.76 3.14 -10.41
CA ARG A 151 -1.87 2.39 -9.53
C ARG A 151 -0.78 3.31 -8.99
N VAL A 152 -0.82 3.60 -7.70
CA VAL A 152 0.14 4.48 -7.03
C VAL A 152 1.25 3.64 -6.41
N THR A 153 2.45 3.73 -6.98
CA THR A 153 3.64 2.99 -6.52
C THR A 153 4.22 3.60 -5.24
N GLN A 154 4.94 2.80 -4.44
CA GLN A 154 5.71 3.33 -3.30
C GLN A 154 6.71 4.41 -3.74
N HIS A 155 7.42 4.18 -4.86
CA HIS A 155 8.37 5.15 -5.40
C HIS A 155 7.73 6.53 -5.67
N ALA A 156 6.51 6.57 -6.21
CA ALA A 156 5.81 7.83 -6.44
C ALA A 156 5.49 8.59 -5.14
N VAL A 157 5.22 7.86 -4.06
CA VAL A 157 4.94 8.44 -2.73
C VAL A 157 6.21 8.99 -2.10
N GLU A 158 7.32 8.28 -2.23
CA GLU A 158 8.66 8.73 -1.78
C GLU A 158 9.10 9.97 -2.54
N GLN A 159 8.99 9.96 -3.88
CA GLN A 159 9.31 11.14 -4.69
C GLN A 159 8.42 12.34 -4.37
N TYR A 160 7.14 12.12 -4.03
CA TYR A 160 6.27 13.18 -3.56
C TYR A 160 6.71 13.77 -2.21
N GLU A 161 7.11 12.92 -1.26
CA GLU A 161 7.62 13.34 0.05
C GLU A 161 8.96 14.09 -0.05
N GLU A 162 9.85 13.67 -0.94
CA GLU A 162 11.16 14.32 -1.17
C GLU A 162 11.05 15.66 -1.90
N ARG A 163 10.07 15.83 -2.80
CA ARG A 163 10.02 16.97 -3.74
C ARG A 163 8.96 18.02 -3.42
N ILE A 164 8.13 17.82 -2.41
CA ILE A 164 7.18 18.83 -1.96
C ILE A 164 7.94 19.98 -1.29
N SER A 165 7.86 21.18 -1.86
CA SER A 165 8.51 22.38 -1.29
C SER A 165 7.65 23.00 -0.19
N SER A 166 6.32 22.80 -0.27
CA SER A 166 5.33 23.35 0.65
C SER A 166 5.05 22.42 1.83
N GLY A 167 6.00 22.38 2.76
CA GLY A 167 5.89 21.66 4.04
C GLY A 167 6.10 20.13 3.94
N CYS A 168 6.39 19.50 5.07
CA CYS A 168 6.57 18.04 5.14
C CYS A 168 5.22 17.36 5.48
N PRO A 169 4.55 16.69 4.53
CA PRO A 169 3.26 16.09 4.81
C PRO A 169 3.42 14.94 5.81
N LYS A 170 2.86 15.10 7.02
CA LYS A 170 2.85 14.06 8.07
C LYS A 170 2.25 12.71 7.61
N LYS A 171 1.46 12.73 6.52
CA LYS A 171 0.85 11.55 5.87
C LYS A 171 1.01 11.67 4.34
N PRO A 172 2.18 11.34 3.77
CA PRO A 172 2.47 11.56 2.35
C PRO A 172 1.48 10.86 1.43
N TRP A 173 1.13 9.61 1.73
CA TRP A 173 0.13 8.84 0.98
C TRP A 173 -1.22 9.56 0.91
N ALA A 174 -1.87 9.85 2.05
CA ALA A 174 -3.17 10.50 2.07
C ALA A 174 -3.14 11.89 1.43
N SER A 175 -2.03 12.62 1.57
CA SER A 175 -1.86 13.93 0.93
C SER A 175 -1.79 13.80 -0.58
N LEU A 176 -0.98 12.87 -1.11
CA LEU A 176 -0.89 12.58 -2.54
C LEU A 176 -2.23 12.11 -3.10
N THR A 177 -2.86 11.12 -2.49
CA THR A 177 -4.14 10.59 -3.00
C THR A 177 -5.24 11.64 -2.94
N LYS A 178 -5.30 12.50 -1.91
CA LYS A 178 -6.24 13.62 -1.86
C LYS A 178 -6.08 14.56 -3.07
N ARG A 179 -4.84 14.85 -3.47
CA ARG A 179 -4.59 15.67 -4.67
C ARG A 179 -5.00 14.96 -5.96
N LEU A 180 -4.73 13.66 -6.08
CA LEU A 180 -5.14 12.84 -7.23
C LEU A 180 -6.66 12.70 -7.36
N MET A 181 -7.42 12.92 -6.27
CA MET A 181 -8.88 12.90 -6.27
C MET A 181 -9.52 14.22 -6.78
N HIS A 182 -8.73 15.22 -7.19
CA HIS A 182 -9.29 16.47 -7.69
C HIS A 182 -9.94 16.27 -9.08
N PRO A 183 -11.22 16.63 -9.28
CA PRO A 183 -11.93 16.34 -10.52
C PRO A 183 -11.42 17.16 -11.72
N GLU A 184 -10.83 18.32 -11.46
CA GLU A 184 -10.32 19.20 -12.53
C GLU A 184 -8.86 18.91 -12.93
N LEU A 185 -8.31 17.76 -12.56
CA LEU A 185 -7.03 17.33 -13.13
C LEU A 185 -7.17 17.13 -14.64
N ARG A 186 -6.20 17.66 -15.40
CA ARG A 186 -6.18 17.56 -16.86
C ARG A 186 -4.83 17.06 -17.33
N ILE A 187 -4.84 16.37 -18.47
CA ILE A 187 -3.61 16.09 -19.22
C ILE A 187 -3.02 17.42 -19.65
N GLN A 188 -1.73 17.58 -19.40
CA GLN A 188 -0.93 18.71 -19.81
C GLN A 188 0.11 18.24 -20.84
N PRO A 189 0.49 19.11 -21.79
CA PRO A 189 1.61 18.82 -22.66
C PRO A 189 2.87 18.61 -21.81
N LEU A 190 3.60 17.56 -22.13
CA LEU A 190 4.92 17.26 -21.57
C LEU A 190 5.97 18.13 -22.24
N ASP A 191 6.91 18.66 -21.47
CA ASP A 191 8.10 19.30 -22.03
C ASP A 191 8.89 18.27 -22.86
N ALA A 192 9.30 18.66 -24.06
CA ALA A 192 10.11 17.86 -24.97
C ALA A 192 11.37 17.28 -24.30
N LYS A 193 11.95 17.99 -23.31
CA LYS A 193 13.08 17.48 -22.52
C LYS A 193 12.73 16.26 -21.67
N ILE A 194 11.52 16.24 -21.09
CA ILE A 194 11.03 15.10 -20.27
C ILE A 194 10.76 13.91 -21.19
N LEU A 195 10.11 14.15 -22.33
CA LEU A 195 9.86 13.11 -23.34
C LEU A 195 11.17 12.48 -23.82
N ALA A 196 12.17 13.29 -24.21
CA ALA A 196 13.47 12.81 -24.65
C ALA A 196 14.26 12.07 -23.55
N HIS A 197 14.15 12.48 -22.29
CA HIS A 197 14.76 11.74 -21.17
C HIS A 197 14.10 10.38 -20.96
N LYS A 198 12.77 10.31 -21.05
CA LYS A 198 12.01 9.06 -20.89
C LYS A 198 12.25 8.11 -22.05
N GLU A 199 12.26 8.61 -23.27
CA GLU A 199 12.57 7.83 -24.48
C GLU A 199 13.98 7.24 -24.40
N ARG A 200 14.97 8.01 -23.94
CA ARG A 200 16.34 7.51 -23.70
C ARG A 200 16.40 6.43 -22.61
N ARG A 201 15.60 6.56 -21.54
CA ARG A 201 15.67 5.67 -20.37
C ARG A 201 14.81 4.41 -20.49
N TYR A 202 13.72 4.46 -21.26
CA TYR A 202 12.73 3.40 -21.36
C TYR A 202 12.41 2.97 -22.80
N GLY A 203 13.04 3.59 -23.81
CA GLY A 203 12.86 3.25 -25.23
C GLY A 203 11.53 3.70 -25.85
N ARG A 204 10.65 4.33 -25.06
CA ARG A 204 9.35 4.84 -25.50
C ARG A 204 8.89 6.02 -24.64
N SER A 205 8.13 6.93 -25.25
CA SER A 205 7.58 8.15 -24.61
C SER A 205 6.08 8.33 -24.87
N ASP A 206 5.50 7.49 -25.73
CA ASP A 206 4.10 7.49 -26.16
C ASP A 206 3.11 7.04 -25.07
N ASN A 207 3.60 6.35 -24.05
CA ASN A 207 2.80 5.79 -22.96
C ASN A 207 2.85 6.63 -21.68
N VAL A 208 3.25 7.90 -21.76
CA VAL A 208 3.39 8.78 -20.59
C VAL A 208 2.35 9.91 -20.66
N GLU A 209 1.52 9.99 -19.63
CA GLU A 209 0.58 11.10 -19.42
C GLU A 209 1.11 12.01 -18.29
N ALA A 210 1.18 13.32 -18.52
CA ALA A 210 1.39 14.29 -17.45
C ALA A 210 0.07 14.92 -17.04
N TRP A 211 -0.32 14.75 -15.78
CA TRP A 211 -1.53 15.33 -15.22
C TRP A 211 -1.19 16.47 -14.29
N SER A 212 -1.96 17.56 -14.35
CA SER A 212 -1.86 18.68 -13.41
C SER A 212 -3.21 19.36 -13.22
N HIS A 213 -3.36 20.04 -12.10
CA HIS A 213 -4.45 20.99 -11.91
C HIS A 213 -4.04 22.35 -12.51
N PRO A 214 -4.94 23.09 -13.20
CA PRO A 214 -4.58 24.36 -13.86
C PRO A 214 -3.91 25.40 -12.94
N THR A 215 -4.27 25.42 -11.66
CA THR A 215 -3.73 26.37 -10.67
C THR A 215 -2.65 25.78 -9.76
N SER A 216 -2.25 24.52 -9.99
CA SER A 216 -1.26 23.83 -9.16
C SER A 216 0.10 23.76 -9.85
N THR A 217 1.16 23.89 -9.06
CA THR A 217 2.53 23.61 -9.50
C THR A 217 2.79 22.11 -9.66
N PHE A 218 2.01 21.24 -9.01
CA PHE A 218 2.25 19.80 -9.03
C PHE A 218 1.89 19.15 -10.37
N THR A 219 2.85 18.40 -10.92
CA THR A 219 2.66 17.48 -12.04
C THR A 219 2.78 16.03 -11.58
N TYR A 220 1.85 15.21 -12.06
CA TYR A 220 1.78 13.76 -11.83
C TYR A 220 2.11 13.04 -13.13
N LEU A 221 3.21 12.28 -13.16
CA LEU A 221 3.55 11.45 -14.32
C LEU A 221 2.97 10.06 -14.14
N VAL A 222 2.10 9.70 -15.07
CA VAL A 222 1.45 8.41 -15.17
C VAL A 222 2.01 7.69 -16.40
N VAL A 223 2.48 6.47 -16.20
CA VAL A 223 2.92 5.58 -17.28
C VAL A 223 1.81 4.55 -17.50
N ILE A 224 1.42 4.34 -18.74
CA ILE A 224 0.51 3.27 -19.14
C ILE A 224 1.36 2.02 -19.39
N ASP A 225 1.14 0.98 -18.60
CA ASP A 225 1.82 -0.31 -18.78
C ASP A 225 1.31 -1.04 -20.04
N ASP A 226 2.01 -2.10 -20.46
CA ASP A 226 1.64 -2.87 -21.66
C ASP A 226 0.26 -3.56 -21.56
N LYS A 227 -0.32 -3.61 -20.36
CA LYS A 227 -1.66 -4.12 -20.08
C LYS A 227 -2.71 -3.00 -20.02
N GLY A 228 -2.35 -1.78 -20.37
CA GLY A 228 -3.25 -0.61 -20.38
C GLY A 228 -3.51 0.01 -19.00
N ASN A 229 -2.79 -0.39 -17.95
CA ASN A 229 -3.01 0.16 -16.61
C ASN A 229 -2.20 1.43 -16.41
N ARG A 230 -2.85 2.45 -15.84
CA ARG A 230 -2.19 3.69 -15.41
C ARG A 230 -1.40 3.48 -14.13
N VAL A 231 -0.10 3.73 -14.17
CA VAL A 231 0.83 3.62 -13.05
C VAL A 231 1.43 4.99 -12.75
N LEU A 232 1.17 5.54 -11.57
CA LEU A 232 1.83 6.75 -11.11
C LEU A 232 3.27 6.43 -10.73
N VAL A 233 4.23 7.03 -11.44
CA VAL A 233 5.66 6.76 -11.28
C VAL A 233 6.43 7.94 -10.70
N THR A 234 5.95 9.18 -10.86
CA THR A 234 6.69 10.36 -10.41
C THR A 234 5.72 11.50 -10.11
N VAL A 235 6.02 12.25 -9.06
CA VAL A 235 5.34 13.51 -8.71
C VAL A 235 6.41 14.58 -8.54
N PHE A 236 6.18 15.77 -9.07
CA PHE A 236 7.10 16.91 -8.87
C PHE A 236 6.36 18.24 -8.98
N GLU A 237 6.90 19.28 -8.35
CA GLU A 237 6.45 20.65 -8.55
C GLU A 237 7.17 21.25 -9.77
N ARG A 238 6.40 21.86 -10.69
CA ARG A 238 6.93 22.75 -11.72
C ARG A 238 7.40 24.02 -11.04
N TYR A 239 8.62 24.44 -11.30
CA TYR A 239 9.03 25.81 -11.06
C TYR A 239 8.21 26.69 -12.00
N ILE A 240 7.25 27.45 -11.47
CA ILE A 240 6.63 28.53 -12.23
C ILE A 240 7.68 29.62 -12.28
N GLN A 241 8.31 29.83 -13.45
CA GLN A 241 9.01 31.10 -13.66
C GLN A 241 7.95 32.21 -13.58
N PRO A 242 8.15 33.25 -12.74
CA PRO A 242 7.24 34.38 -12.75
C PRO A 242 7.22 34.96 -14.17
N GLN A 243 6.01 35.11 -14.72
CA GLN A 243 5.83 35.87 -15.94
C GLN A 243 6.15 37.33 -15.59
N ASN A 244 7.27 37.83 -16.13
CA ASN A 244 7.57 39.26 -16.14
C ASN A 244 6.63 39.99 -17.10
#